data_AF-A0A1Y4HDH9-F1
#
_entry.id   AF-A0A1Y4HDH9-F1
#
_cell.length_a   1.000
_cell.length_b   1.000
_cell.length_c   1.000
_cell.angle_alpha   90.00
_cell.angle_beta   90.00
_cell.angle_gamma   90.00
#
_symmetry.space_group_name_H-M   'P 1'
#
loop_
_entity.id
_entity.type
_entity.pdbx_description
1 polymer ?
#
loop_
_entity_poly.entity_id
_entity_poly.type
_entity_poly.pdbx_seq_one_letter_code
_entity_poly.pdbx_strand_id
1 'polypeptide(L)'
;MRKEDLIPVIARHDPILADAVSRMVDYIQDRWAAPYPSKEQTEAVNAYLRSIHADGGGTMSETDITHRRIATQKITINAIRVLDHDQLDRLQDVLNHIAADREYYMPERRQGMGR
;
A
#
# COMPACT_ATOMS: atom_id res chain seq x y z
N MET A 1 -10.69 -16.96 1.46
CA MET A 1 -9.88 -17.07 2.69
C MET A 1 -10.09 -15.80 3.49
N ARG A 2 -9.94 -15.78 4.82
CA ARG A 2 -10.03 -14.53 5.59
C ARG A 2 -8.64 -13.91 5.79
N LYS A 3 -8.60 -12.59 6.00
CA LYS A 3 -7.36 -11.85 6.25
C LYS A 3 -6.63 -12.40 7.48
N GLU A 4 -7.37 -12.72 8.55
CA GLU A 4 -6.82 -13.20 9.82
C GLU A 4 -6.05 -14.52 9.68
N ASP A 5 -6.41 -15.35 8.69
CA ASP A 5 -5.70 -16.59 8.38
C ASP A 5 -4.47 -16.34 7.48
N LEU A 6 -4.51 -15.29 6.65
CA LEU A 6 -3.50 -15.00 5.63
C LEU A 6 -2.28 -14.30 6.22
N ILE A 7 -2.49 -13.27 7.04
CA ILE A 7 -1.42 -12.42 7.55
C ILE A 7 -0.38 -13.21 8.35
N PRO A 8 -0.75 -14.15 9.25
CA PRO A 8 0.24 -14.97 9.96
C PRO A 8 1.10 -15.84 9.03
N VAL A 9 0.55 -16.29 7.90
CA VAL A 9 1.29 -17.09 6.91
C VAL A 9 2.32 -16.23 6.19
N ILE A 10 1.96 -15.02 5.79
CA ILE A 10 2.90 -14.07 5.15
C ILE A 10 3.97 -13.65 6.16
N ALA A 11 3.58 -13.30 7.38
CA ALA A 11 4.46 -12.77 8.41
C ALA A 11 5.58 -13.73 8.83
N ARG A 12 5.36 -15.05 8.69
CA ARG A 12 6.41 -16.07 8.90
C ARG A 12 7.61 -15.92 7.97
N HIS A 13 7.41 -15.34 6.79
CA HIS A 13 8.44 -15.19 5.77
C HIS A 13 8.86 -13.74 5.57
N ASP A 14 7.89 -12.81 5.62
CA ASP A 14 8.10 -11.41 5.33
C ASP A 14 7.11 -10.56 6.16
N PRO A 15 7.51 -10.15 7.38
CA PRO A 15 6.63 -9.37 8.25
C PRO A 15 6.31 -7.98 7.72
N ILE A 16 7.20 -7.38 6.90
CA ILE A 16 6.98 -6.06 6.30
C ILE A 16 5.91 -6.17 5.20
N LEU A 17 6.00 -7.20 4.35
CA LEU A 17 4.95 -7.52 3.38
C LEU A 17 3.62 -7.82 4.08
N ALA A 18 3.64 -8.57 5.18
CA ALA A 18 2.43 -8.91 5.92
C ALA A 18 1.71 -7.66 6.45
N ASP A 19 2.45 -6.70 7.00
CA ASP A 19 1.88 -5.43 7.47
C ASP A 19 1.29 -4.61 6.32
N ALA A 20 2.02 -4.48 5.20
CA ALA A 20 1.53 -3.79 4.01
C ALA A 20 0.25 -4.45 3.45
N VAL A 21 0.23 -5.79 3.32
CA VAL A 21 -0.95 -6.52 2.84
C VAL A 21 -2.13 -6.35 3.80
N SER A 22 -1.91 -6.48 5.12
CA SER A 22 -2.99 -6.33 6.10
C SER A 22 -3.65 -4.97 6.00
N ARG A 23 -2.85 -3.90 5.99
CA ARG A 23 -3.32 -2.52 5.98
C ARG A 23 -4.04 -2.15 4.70
N MET A 24 -3.54 -2.64 3.57
CA MET A 24 -4.19 -2.39 2.27
C MET A 24 -5.48 -3.20 2.12
N VAL A 25 -5.54 -4.43 2.64
CA VAL A 25 -6.81 -5.19 2.69
C VAL A 25 -7.84 -4.45 3.55
N ASP A 26 -7.44 -3.97 4.73
CA ASP A 26 -8.33 -3.20 5.60
C ASP A 26 -8.85 -1.91 4.94
N TYR A 27 -7.96 -1.18 4.27
CA TYR A 27 -8.32 0.02 3.52
C TYR A 27 -9.34 -0.25 2.41
N ILE A 28 -9.11 -1.32 1.63
CA ILE A 28 -9.91 -1.60 0.44
C ILE A 28 -11.28 -2.20 0.81
N GLN A 29 -11.33 -3.03 1.86
CA GLN A 29 -12.59 -3.63 2.33
C GLN A 29 -13.48 -2.62 3.07
N ASP A 30 -12.94 -1.52 3.57
CA ASP A 30 -13.75 -0.44 4.11
C ASP A 30 -14.56 0.25 3.00
N ARG A 31 -15.86 -0.07 2.98
CA ARG A 31 -16.84 0.45 2.02
C ARG A 31 -16.99 1.98 2.08
N TRP A 32 -16.60 2.60 3.20
CA TRP A 32 -16.63 4.05 3.40
C TRP A 32 -15.25 4.69 3.35
N ALA A 33 -14.24 3.93 2.91
CA ALA A 33 -12.87 4.42 2.82
C ALA A 33 -12.78 5.68 1.97
N ALA A 34 -12.00 6.65 2.46
CA ALA A 34 -11.68 7.85 1.74
C ALA A 34 -11.04 7.53 0.36
N PRO A 35 -11.09 8.47 -0.61
CA PRO A 35 -10.44 8.29 -1.92
C PRO A 35 -8.93 8.02 -1.83
N TYR A 36 -8.30 8.42 -0.72
CA TYR A 36 -6.88 8.21 -0.44
C TYR A 36 -6.69 7.31 0.77
N PRO A 37 -5.62 6.49 0.80
CA PRO A 37 -5.21 5.78 2.01
C PRO A 37 -4.77 6.76 3.11
N SER A 38 -4.72 6.27 4.35
CA SER A 38 -4.10 7.00 5.45
C SER A 38 -2.59 7.08 5.29
N LYS A 39 -1.97 8.00 6.04
CA LYS A 39 -0.51 8.12 6.09
C LYS A 39 0.13 6.80 6.55
N GLU A 40 -0.42 6.18 7.59
CA GLU A 40 0.09 4.92 8.12
C GLU A 40 -0.01 3.76 7.12
N GLN A 41 -1.11 3.68 6.36
CA GLN A 41 -1.28 2.69 5.29
C GLN A 41 -0.23 2.89 4.18
N THR A 42 -0.01 4.15 3.79
CA THR A 42 0.96 4.51 2.75
C THR A 42 2.40 4.27 3.20
N GLU A 43 2.72 4.58 4.46
CA GLU A 43 4.03 4.32 5.05
C GLU A 43 4.35 2.83 5.14
N ALA A 44 3.37 1.98 5.47
CA ALA A 44 3.57 0.53 5.48
C ALA A 44 3.88 -0.02 4.08
N VAL A 45 3.18 0.47 3.04
CA VAL A 45 3.51 0.13 1.65
C VAL A 45 4.91 0.62 1.30
N ASN A 46 5.24 1.89 1.61
CA ASN A 46 6.57 2.44 1.35
C ASN A 46 7.69 1.67 2.05
N ALA A 47 7.47 1.22 3.30
CA ALA A 47 8.42 0.42 4.05
C ALA A 47 8.72 -0.91 3.33
N TYR A 48 7.67 -1.57 2.83
CA TYR A 48 7.81 -2.77 2.01
C TYR A 48 8.54 -2.51 0.70
N LEU A 49 8.19 -1.46 -0.03
CA LEU A 49 8.85 -1.13 -1.30
C LEU A 49 10.35 -0.85 -1.10
N ARG A 50 10.71 -0.15 -0.03
CA ARG A 50 12.10 0.14 0.34
C ARG A 50 12.87 -1.10 0.79
N SER A 51 12.22 -2.09 1.41
CA SER A 51 12.89 -3.32 1.80
C SER A 51 13.24 -4.20 0.59
N ILE A 52 12.53 -4.05 -0.52
CA ILE A 52 12.84 -4.73 -1.79
C ILE A 52 13.90 -3.96 -2.58
N HIS A 53 13.75 -2.64 -2.69
CA HIS A 53 14.67 -1.78 -3.42
C HIS A 53 14.80 -0.44 -2.72
N ALA A 54 16.01 -0.11 -2.28
CA ALA A 54 16.28 1.18 -1.67
C ALA A 54 16.04 2.28 -2.71
N ASP A 55 15.08 3.14 -2.42
CA ASP A 55 14.89 4.41 -3.10
C ASP A 55 16.22 5.18 -3.07
N GLY A 56 16.89 5.36 -4.22
CA GLY A 56 18.08 6.20 -4.29
C GLY A 56 17.76 7.56 -3.66
N GLY A 57 18.59 8.05 -2.74
CA GLY A 57 18.28 9.18 -1.83
C GLY A 57 18.00 10.55 -2.49
N GLY A 58 17.79 10.60 -3.80
CA GLY A 58 17.37 11.77 -4.57
C GLY A 58 15.92 11.67 -5.07
N THR A 59 15.62 12.47 -6.10
CA THR A 59 14.32 12.46 -6.80
C THR A 59 14.03 11.07 -7.38
N MET A 60 12.81 10.59 -7.20
CA MET A 60 12.40 9.26 -7.68
C MET A 60 12.44 9.23 -9.22
N SER A 61 13.31 8.38 -9.78
CA SER A 61 13.45 8.20 -11.22
C SER A 61 12.35 7.29 -11.78
N GLU A 62 12.15 7.28 -13.10
CA GLU A 62 11.23 6.33 -13.74
C GLU A 62 11.61 4.86 -13.47
N THR A 63 12.91 4.57 -13.37
CA THR A 63 13.41 3.24 -12.99
C THR A 63 12.99 2.87 -11.56
N ASP A 64 13.10 3.81 -10.62
CA ASP A 64 12.66 3.59 -9.23
C ASP A 64 11.14 3.33 -9.19
N ILE A 65 10.35 4.14 -9.91
CA ILE A 65 8.89 3.96 -10.02
C ILE A 65 8.57 2.57 -10.60
N THR A 66 9.31 2.13 -11.62
CA THR A 66 9.10 0.82 -12.24
C THR A 66 9.40 -0.31 -11.27
N HIS A 67 10.52 -0.26 -10.55
CA HIS A 67 10.84 -1.23 -9.52
C HIS A 67 9.77 -1.27 -8.41
N ARG A 68 9.29 -0.09 -7.98
CA ARG A 68 8.24 0.02 -6.98
C ARG A 68 6.92 -0.59 -7.46
N ARG A 69 6.50 -0.32 -8.70
CA ARG A 69 5.31 -0.92 -9.32
C ARG A 69 5.41 -2.44 -9.44
N ILE A 70 6.62 -2.97 -9.69
CA ILE A 70 6.84 -4.42 -9.70
C ILE A 70 6.71 -4.98 -8.28
N ALA A 71 7.29 -4.32 -7.28
CA ALA A 71 7.19 -4.75 -5.88
C ALA A 71 5.74 -4.72 -5.37
N THR A 72 4.93 -3.72 -5.73
CA THR A 72 3.50 -3.67 -5.34
C THR A 72 2.68 -4.84 -5.90
N GLN A 73 3.11 -5.50 -6.97
CA GLN A 73 2.45 -6.72 -7.45
C GLN A 73 2.47 -7.83 -6.40
N LYS A 74 3.50 -7.91 -5.55
CA LYS A 74 3.55 -8.93 -4.49
C LYS A 74 2.48 -8.69 -3.42
N ILE A 75 2.13 -7.43 -3.15
CA ILE A 75 0.99 -7.08 -2.29
C ILE A 75 -0.31 -7.53 -2.96
N THR A 76 -0.51 -7.17 -4.23
CA THR A 76 -1.71 -7.53 -5.01
C THR A 76 -1.91 -9.05 -5.06
N ILE A 77 -0.87 -9.83 -5.38
CA ILE A 77 -0.92 -11.29 -5.46
C ILE A 77 -1.38 -11.93 -4.14
N ASN A 78 -0.89 -11.44 -3.00
CA ASN A 78 -1.31 -11.94 -1.70
C ASN A 78 -2.78 -11.57 -1.41
N ALA A 79 -3.19 -10.36 -1.80
CA ALA A 79 -4.55 -9.86 -1.57
C ALA A 79 -5.62 -10.60 -2.40
N ILE A 80 -5.28 -11.24 -3.53
CA ILE A 80 -6.20 -12.07 -4.34
C ILE A 80 -6.94 -13.13 -3.51
N ARG A 81 -6.32 -13.62 -2.42
CA ARG A 81 -6.91 -14.65 -1.57
C ARG A 81 -8.09 -14.15 -0.73
N VAL A 82 -8.24 -12.83 -0.60
CA VAL A 82 -9.15 -12.16 0.33
C VAL A 82 -10.08 -11.15 -0.37
N LEU A 83 -9.60 -10.47 -1.41
CA LEU A 83 -10.35 -9.42 -2.11
C LEU A 83 -11.08 -9.94 -3.35
N ASP A 84 -12.23 -9.35 -3.66
CA ASP A 84 -12.95 -9.58 -4.92
C ASP A 84 -12.35 -8.77 -6.10
N HIS A 85 -12.91 -8.94 -7.30
CA HIS A 85 -12.38 -8.33 -8.53
C HIS A 85 -12.35 -6.79 -8.49
N ASP A 86 -13.44 -6.15 -8.06
CA ASP A 86 -13.55 -4.70 -8.00
C ASP A 86 -12.61 -4.13 -6.91
N GLN A 87 -12.48 -4.86 -5.80
CA GLN A 87 -11.54 -4.53 -4.74
C GLN A 87 -10.08 -4.63 -5.21
N LEU A 88 -9.74 -5.64 -6.01
CA LEU A 88 -8.40 -5.81 -6.57
C LEU A 88 -8.04 -4.71 -7.57
N ASP A 89 -9.00 -4.28 -8.39
CA ASP A 89 -8.82 -3.16 -9.32
C ASP A 89 -8.50 -1.86 -8.55
N ARG A 90 -9.32 -1.55 -7.54
CA ARG A 90 -9.07 -0.42 -6.63
C ARG A 90 -7.72 -0.52 -5.91
N LEU A 91 -7.36 -1.71 -5.44
CA LEU A 91 -6.06 -1.94 -4.78
C LEU A 91 -4.91 -1.62 -5.73
N GLN A 92 -4.98 -2.11 -6.97
CA GLN A 92 -3.92 -1.91 -7.95
C GLN A 92 -3.75 -0.43 -8.31
N ASP A 93 -4.85 0.31 -8.48
CA ASP A 93 -4.83 1.74 -8.73
C ASP A 93 -4.11 2.51 -7.60
N VAL A 94 -4.52 2.27 -6.35
CA VAL A 94 -3.92 2.91 -5.18
C VAL A 94 -2.43 2.58 -5.03
N LEU A 95 -2.06 1.31 -5.24
CA LEU A 95 -0.67 0.89 -5.19
C LEU A 95 0.19 1.51 -6.30
N ASN A 96 -0.38 1.70 -7.50
CA ASN A 96 0.29 2.39 -8.61
C ASN A 96 0.56 3.86 -8.28
N HIS A 97 -0.38 4.51 -7.59
CA HIS A 97 -0.20 5.87 -7.09
C HIS A 97 0.88 5.94 -6.00
N ILE A 98 0.88 5.05 -4.99
CA ILE A 98 1.93 5.00 -3.95
C ILE A 98 3.32 4.68 -4.54
N ALA A 99 3.37 3.86 -5.58
CA ALA A 99 4.62 3.56 -6.28
C ALA A 99 5.20 4.81 -6.96
N ALA A 100 4.34 5.68 -7.53
CA ALA A 100 4.74 6.90 -8.21
C ALA A 100 4.92 8.12 -7.28
N ASP A 101 4.23 8.13 -6.14
CA ASP A 101 4.27 9.20 -5.15
C ASP A 101 4.30 8.60 -3.73
N ARG A 102 5.42 8.81 -3.03
CA ARG A 102 5.63 8.31 -1.66
C ARG A 102 4.71 8.98 -0.65
N GLU A 103 4.15 10.15 -1.00
CA GLU A 103 3.26 10.94 -0.17
C GLU A 103 1.80 10.83 -0.63
N TYR A 104 1.46 9.78 -1.39
CA TYR A 104 0.08 9.49 -1.80
C TYR A 104 -0.78 9.02 -0.62
N TYR A 105 -1.10 9.93 0.28
CA TYR A 105 -2.00 9.73 1.40
C TYR A 105 -2.90 10.95 1.60
N MET A 106 -4.00 10.77 2.33
CA MET A 106 -4.91 11.86 2.65
C MET A 106 -4.15 13.00 3.34
N PRO A 107 -4.11 14.23 2.76
CA PRO A 107 -3.37 15.33 3.37
C PRO A 107 -3.96 15.60 4.75
N GLU A 108 -3.08 15.71 5.75
CA GLU A 108 -3.50 16.09 7.10
C GLU A 108 -4.28 17.39 6.97
N ARG A 109 -5.56 17.38 7.38
CA ARG A 109 -6.36 18.60 7.43
C ARG A 109 -5.58 19.55 8.32
N ARG A 110 -4.88 20.51 7.72
CA ARG A 110 -4.26 21.62 8.44
C ARG A 110 -5.40 22.22 9.27
N GLN A 111 -5.41 21.95 10.57
CA GLN A 111 -6.19 22.73 11.52
C GLN A 111 -5.57 24.12 11.50
N GLY A 112 -6.06 24.94 10.59
CA GLY A 112 -5.50 26.22 10.25
C GLY A 112 -6.59 27.14 9.74
N MET A 113 -7.17 27.89 10.68
CA MET A 113 -7.82 29.18 10.49
C MET A 113 -9.24 29.16 9.89
N GLY A 114 -10.19 28.67 10.68
CA GLY A 114 -11.49 29.35 10.78
C GLY A 114 -11.29 30.61 11.63
N ARG A 115 -11.59 31.76 11.05
CA ARG A 115 -11.53 33.09 11.68
C ARG A 115 -12.45 33.19 12.89
#